data_AF-A0A7S7P7U4-F1
#
_entry.id   AF-A0A7S7P7U4-F1
#
_cell.length_a   1.000
_cell.length_b   1.000
_cell.length_c   1.000
_cell.angle_alpha   90.00
_cell.angle_beta   90.00
_cell.angle_gamma   90.00
#
_symmetry.space_group_name_H-M   'P 1'
#
loop_
_entity.id
_entity.type
_entity.pdbx_description
1 polymer ?
#
loop_
_entity_poly.entity_id
_entity_poly.type
_entity_poly.pdbx_seq_one_letter_code
_entity_poly.pdbx_strand_id
1 'polypeptide(L)'
;MIPAFTPDPGKPVVIDTNVCLDLFVFRDPRWAPLLAALESGELAAVTRADCRDEYRVVLHYPHLPLDEATRAEAAARFDALLTVVAPDPKQVRLPVCTDRDDQKFLEIARDAGADVLITKDKALLKLGRRTAREGLFRIMVPEAWLKAMQAPR
;
A
#
# COMPACT_ATOMS: atom_id res chain seq x y z
N MET A 1 -21.82 -9.40 -9.31
CA MET A 1 -20.94 -8.48 -10.06
C MET A 1 -20.42 -7.45 -9.06
N ILE A 2 -19.10 -7.33 -8.87
CA ILE A 2 -18.57 -6.23 -8.05
C ILE A 2 -18.67 -4.98 -8.93
N PRO A 3 -19.31 -3.88 -8.50
CA PRO A 3 -19.42 -2.68 -9.31
C PRO A 3 -18.03 -2.14 -9.67
N ALA A 4 -17.95 -1.44 -10.80
CA ALA A 4 -16.75 -0.69 -11.17
C ALA A 4 -16.34 0.20 -9.98
N PHE A 5 -15.06 0.17 -9.64
CA PHE A 5 -14.51 0.89 -8.50
C PHE A 5 -13.59 1.99 -9.03
N THR A 6 -13.88 3.22 -8.63
CA THR A 6 -13.02 4.38 -8.84
C THR A 6 -12.51 4.80 -7.47
N PRO A 7 -11.18 4.84 -7.23
CA PRO A 7 -10.64 5.34 -5.98
C PRO A 7 -11.13 6.76 -5.69
N ASP A 8 -11.53 7.03 -4.45
CA ASP A 8 -11.84 8.39 -4.00
C ASP A 8 -10.52 9.19 -3.87
N PRO A 9 -10.31 10.26 -4.66
CA PRO A 9 -9.09 11.06 -4.57
C PRO A 9 -8.93 11.77 -3.22
N GLY A 10 -10.01 11.90 -2.42
CA GLY A 10 -9.95 12.47 -1.07
C GLY A 10 -9.50 11.49 0.01
N LYS A 11 -9.28 10.20 -0.32
CA LYS A 11 -8.91 9.18 0.67
C LYS A 11 -7.54 8.60 0.37
N PRO A 12 -6.75 8.30 1.42
CA PRO A 12 -5.44 7.73 1.22
C PRO A 12 -5.54 6.28 0.77
N VAL A 13 -4.42 5.76 0.28
CA VAL A 13 -4.20 4.32 0.07
C VAL A 13 -3.16 3.79 1.04
N VAL A 14 -3.20 2.49 1.27
CA VAL A 14 -2.12 1.75 1.93
C VAL A 14 -1.38 0.95 0.87
N ILE A 15 -0.06 0.94 0.95
CA ILE A 15 0.82 0.18 0.04
C ILE A 15 1.59 -0.82 0.89
N ASP A 16 1.62 -2.10 0.48
CA ASP A 16 2.41 -3.11 1.18
C ASP A 16 3.93 -2.91 0.99
N THR A 17 4.72 -3.62 1.80
CA THR A 17 6.18 -3.54 1.75
C THR A 17 6.74 -3.95 0.38
N ASN A 18 6.17 -4.98 -0.26
CA ASN A 18 6.67 -5.50 -1.53
C ASN A 18 6.51 -4.49 -2.68
N VAL A 19 5.37 -3.82 -2.75
CA VAL A 19 5.13 -2.76 -3.73
C VAL A 19 6.02 -1.55 -3.43
N CYS A 20 6.27 -1.22 -2.15
CA CYS A 20 7.25 -0.19 -1.80
C CYS A 20 8.67 -0.53 -2.27
N LEU A 21 9.10 -1.79 -2.18
CA LEU A 21 10.38 -2.23 -2.74
C LEU A 21 10.40 -2.10 -4.26
N ASP A 22 9.32 -2.48 -4.95
CA ASP A 22 9.24 -2.31 -6.41
C ASP A 22 9.34 -0.85 -6.84
N LEU A 23 8.77 0.08 -6.08
CA LEU A 23 8.81 1.51 -6.38
C LEU A 23 10.20 2.12 -6.11
N PHE A 24 10.78 1.86 -4.93
CA PHE A 24 11.93 2.63 -4.43
C PHE A 24 13.27 1.91 -4.56
N VAL A 25 13.27 0.57 -4.56
CA VAL A 25 14.48 -0.25 -4.68
C VAL A 25 14.64 -0.74 -6.10
N PHE A 26 13.68 -1.50 -6.62
CA PHE A 26 13.76 -2.10 -7.95
C PHE A 26 13.41 -1.11 -9.08
N ARG A 27 12.72 -0.01 -8.75
CA ARG A 27 12.27 1.03 -9.69
C ARG A 27 11.57 0.44 -10.90
N ASP A 28 10.65 -0.50 -10.65
CA ASP A 28 9.96 -1.27 -11.68
C ASP A 28 9.17 -0.32 -12.60
N PRO A 29 9.50 -0.23 -13.89
CA PRO A 29 8.89 0.74 -14.81
C PRO A 29 7.39 0.50 -15.02
N ARG A 30 6.88 -0.70 -14.71
CA ARG A 30 5.44 -0.98 -14.75
C ARG A 30 4.65 -0.12 -13.76
N TRP A 31 5.29 0.30 -12.66
CA TRP A 31 4.67 1.13 -11.62
C TRP A 31 5.05 2.61 -11.74
N ALA A 32 5.71 3.02 -12.83
CA ALA A 32 6.01 4.43 -13.07
C ALA A 32 4.78 5.35 -12.96
N PRO A 33 3.57 4.98 -13.45
CA PRO A 33 2.39 5.82 -13.26
C PRO A 33 1.89 5.86 -11.81
N LEU A 34 2.06 4.77 -11.04
CA LEU A 34 1.76 4.76 -9.61
C LEU A 34 2.72 5.66 -8.84
N LEU A 35 4.02 5.58 -9.14
CA LEU A 35 5.03 6.46 -8.56
C LEU A 35 4.75 7.94 -8.90
N ALA A 36 4.43 8.23 -10.15
CA ALA A 36 4.12 9.59 -10.58
C ALA A 36 2.90 10.18 -9.86
N ALA A 37 1.86 9.37 -9.60
CA ALA A 37 0.69 9.80 -8.83
C ALA A 37 1.02 10.10 -7.36
N LEU A 38 1.95 9.35 -6.75
CA LEU A 38 2.46 9.65 -5.41
C LEU A 38 3.29 10.94 -5.41
N GLU A 39 4.19 11.09 -6.38
CA GLU A 39 5.09 12.25 -6.50
C GLU A 39 4.34 13.56 -6.81
N SER A 40 3.24 13.50 -7.58
CA SER A 40 2.40 14.67 -7.88
C SER A 40 1.44 15.02 -6.75
N GLY A 41 1.23 14.13 -5.78
CA GLY A 41 0.23 14.27 -4.72
C GLY A 41 -1.20 13.97 -5.17
N GLU A 42 -1.41 13.49 -6.40
CA GLU A 42 -2.71 12.98 -6.85
C GLU A 42 -3.16 11.73 -6.08
N LEU A 43 -2.19 10.99 -5.54
CA LEU A 43 -2.39 9.85 -4.67
C LEU A 43 -1.70 10.08 -3.32
N ALA A 44 -2.48 10.16 -2.26
CA ALA A 44 -1.94 10.13 -0.90
C ALA A 44 -1.74 8.68 -0.43
N ALA A 45 -0.55 8.33 0.03
CA ALA A 45 -0.29 7.04 0.67
C ALA A 45 0.02 7.20 2.16
N VAL A 46 -0.52 6.30 2.97
CA VAL A 46 -0.32 6.28 4.42
C VAL A 46 0.26 4.95 4.88
N THR A 47 1.03 5.02 5.97
CA THR A 47 1.64 3.87 6.63
C THR A 47 1.68 4.09 8.13
N ARG A 48 2.21 3.14 8.90
CA ARG A 48 2.37 3.23 10.36
C ARG A 48 3.84 3.05 10.74
N ALA A 49 4.19 3.46 11.96
CA ALA A 49 5.57 3.42 12.46
C ALA A 49 6.18 2.02 12.37
N ASP A 50 5.44 0.98 12.75
CA ASP A 50 5.89 -0.42 12.67
C ASP A 50 6.18 -0.87 11.23
N CYS A 51 5.34 -0.51 10.25
CA CYS A 51 5.61 -0.80 8.84
C CYS A 51 6.83 -0.05 8.30
N ARG A 52 7.04 1.20 8.72
CA ARG A 52 8.23 1.99 8.34
C ARG A 52 9.51 1.38 8.92
N ASP A 53 9.47 0.98 10.19
CA ASP A 53 10.61 0.37 10.86
C ASP A 53 10.96 -0.99 10.24
N GLU A 54 9.94 -1.80 9.91
CA GLU A 54 10.14 -3.03 9.16
C GLU A 54 10.72 -2.78 7.77
N TYR A 55 10.20 -1.80 7.02
CA TYR A 55 10.73 -1.45 5.71
C TYR A 55 12.23 -1.13 5.80
N ARG A 56 12.64 -0.35 6.81
CA ARG A 56 14.06 -0.04 7.07
C ARG A 56 14.88 -1.29 7.36
N VAL A 57 14.36 -2.25 8.12
CA VAL A 57 15.03 -3.54 8.35
C VAL A 57 15.16 -4.34 7.05
N VAL A 58 14.09 -4.40 6.26
CA VAL A 58 14.05 -5.12 4.97
C VAL A 58 15.09 -4.56 4.00
N LEU A 59 15.33 -3.24 3.97
CA LEU A 59 16.39 -2.63 3.16
C LEU A 59 17.80 -3.16 3.49
N HIS A 60 18.00 -3.82 4.63
CA HIS A 60 19.24 -4.48 5.00
C HIS A 60 19.34 -5.96 4.59
N TYR A 61 18.32 -6.52 3.96
CA TYR A 61 18.35 -7.90 3.52
C TYR A 61 19.40 -8.12 2.42
N PRO A 62 20.25 -9.16 2.53
CA PRO A 62 21.45 -9.31 1.70
C PRO A 62 21.16 -9.60 0.22
N HIS A 63 19.93 -10.00 -0.12
CA HIS A 63 19.51 -10.26 -1.49
C HIS A 63 19.00 -9.01 -2.22
N LEU A 64 18.82 -7.88 -1.52
CA LEU A 64 18.43 -6.62 -2.16
C LEU A 64 19.65 -5.98 -2.83
N PRO A 65 19.49 -5.40 -4.03
CA PRO A 65 20.58 -4.80 -4.79
C PRO A 65 20.88 -3.37 -4.29
N LEU A 66 21.23 -3.22 -3.00
CA LEU A 66 21.43 -1.93 -2.34
C LEU A 66 22.81 -1.80 -1.72
N ASP A 67 23.51 -0.73 -2.07
CA ASP A 67 24.63 -0.20 -1.29
C ASP A 67 24.11 0.77 -0.19
N GLU A 68 25.02 1.39 0.57
CA GLU A 68 24.63 2.31 1.64
C GLU A 68 23.92 3.56 1.10
N ALA A 69 24.35 4.09 -0.04
CA ALA A 69 23.81 5.31 -0.61
C ALA A 69 22.39 5.09 -1.16
N THR A 70 22.20 4.05 -1.95
CA THR A 70 20.91 3.67 -2.55
C THR A 70 19.90 3.22 -1.50
N ARG A 71 20.36 2.61 -0.40
CA ARG A 71 19.54 2.29 0.77
C ARG A 71 19.02 3.54 1.47
N ALA A 72 19.90 4.50 1.74
CA ALA A 72 19.51 5.78 2.30
C ALA A 72 18.54 6.52 1.37
N GLU A 73 18.76 6.46 0.04
CA GLU A 73 17.84 7.01 -0.96
C GLU A 73 16.46 6.33 -0.90
N ALA A 74 16.39 5.00 -0.88
CA ALA A 74 15.14 4.26 -0.82
C ALA A 74 14.35 4.57 0.46
N ALA A 75 15.03 4.64 1.62
CA ALA A 75 14.41 5.05 2.87
C ALA A 75 13.88 6.49 2.83
N ALA A 76 14.65 7.43 2.27
CA ALA A 76 14.23 8.81 2.11
C ALA A 76 13.04 8.96 1.15
N ARG A 77 13.02 8.19 0.05
CA ARG A 77 11.90 8.15 -0.90
C ARG A 77 10.62 7.64 -0.24
N PHE A 78 10.71 6.56 0.54
CA PHE A 78 9.59 6.06 1.34
C PHE A 78 9.05 7.14 2.28
N ASP A 79 9.94 7.78 3.04
CA ASP A 79 9.56 8.81 4.02
C ASP A 79 8.98 10.08 3.38
N ALA A 80 9.40 10.41 2.15
CA ALA A 80 8.89 11.57 1.41
C ALA A 80 7.51 11.33 0.79
N LEU A 81 7.20 10.09 0.40
CA LEU A 81 6.00 9.77 -0.38
C LEU A 81 4.89 9.09 0.45
N LEU A 82 5.22 8.50 1.60
CA LEU A 82 4.26 7.88 2.50
C LEU A 82 4.17 8.67 3.81
N THR A 83 2.94 9.02 4.20
CA THR A 83 2.70 9.68 5.49
C THR A 83 2.57 8.65 6.60
N VAL A 84 3.45 8.71 7.60
CA VAL A 84 3.32 7.88 8.82
C VAL A 84 2.19 8.43 9.68
N VAL A 85 1.18 7.60 9.92
CA VAL A 85 0.00 7.94 10.73
C VAL A 85 -0.10 7.04 11.96
N ALA A 86 -0.77 7.55 12.99
CA ALA A 86 -1.14 6.81 14.19
C ALA A 86 -2.65 6.98 14.46
N PRO A 87 -3.53 6.49 13.56
CA PRO A 87 -4.97 6.63 13.72
C PRO A 87 -5.48 5.78 14.90
N ASP A 88 -6.52 6.28 15.56
CA ASP A 88 -7.19 5.50 16.60
C ASP A 88 -7.83 4.23 16.01
N PRO A 89 -7.68 3.07 16.68
CA PRO A 89 -8.29 1.83 16.23
C PRO A 89 -9.82 1.94 16.14
N LYS A 90 -10.37 1.63 14.97
CA LYS A 90 -11.83 1.60 14.78
C LYS A 90 -12.40 0.26 15.24
N GLN A 91 -13.61 0.30 15.79
CA GLN A 91 -14.31 -0.90 16.29
C GLN A 91 -14.88 -1.81 15.19
N VAL A 92 -14.56 -1.53 13.93
CA VAL A 92 -14.98 -2.36 12.80
C VAL A 92 -14.13 -3.63 12.77
N ARG A 93 -14.80 -4.80 12.77
CA ARG A 93 -14.13 -6.10 12.71
C ARG A 93 -13.52 -6.31 11.33
N LEU A 94 -12.25 -6.71 11.31
CA LEU A 94 -11.53 -7.08 10.10
C LEU A 94 -11.58 -8.59 9.88
N PRO A 95 -11.51 -9.05 8.61
CA PRO A 95 -11.13 -10.43 8.35
C PRO A 95 -9.72 -10.69 8.87
N VAL A 96 -9.50 -11.91 9.37
CA VAL A 96 -8.18 -12.36 9.81
C VAL A 96 -7.37 -12.79 8.60
N CYS A 97 -6.20 -12.17 8.42
CA CYS A 97 -5.22 -12.59 7.43
C CYS A 97 -4.55 -13.89 7.88
N THR A 98 -4.30 -14.80 6.93
CA THR A 98 -3.59 -16.05 7.22
C THR A 98 -2.12 -15.82 7.53
N ASP A 99 -1.56 -14.73 6.99
CA ASP A 99 -0.28 -14.18 7.42
C ASP A 99 -0.55 -13.14 8.52
N ARG A 100 -0.02 -13.40 9.71
CA ARG A 100 -0.26 -12.54 10.89
C ARG A 100 0.50 -11.23 10.78
N ASP A 101 1.64 -11.21 10.11
CA ASP A 101 2.46 -10.01 9.99
C ASP A 101 1.80 -9.02 9.03
N ASP A 102 1.03 -9.51 8.05
CA ASP A 102 0.29 -8.67 7.10
C ASP A 102 -1.05 -8.16 7.63
N GLN A 103 -1.52 -8.62 8.80
CA GLN A 103 -2.78 -8.15 9.40
C GLN A 103 -2.76 -6.63 9.60
N LYS A 104 -1.59 -6.04 9.89
CA LYS A 104 -1.42 -4.60 10.08
C LYS A 104 -1.84 -3.77 8.88
N PHE A 105 -1.67 -4.24 7.64
CA PHE A 105 -2.08 -3.48 6.47
C PHE A 105 -3.60 -3.30 6.42
N LEU A 106 -4.36 -4.30 6.88
CA LEU A 106 -5.81 -4.22 6.99
C LEU A 106 -6.23 -3.24 8.10
N GLU A 107 -5.50 -3.25 9.21
CA GLU A 107 -5.72 -2.33 10.33
C GLU A 107 -5.46 -0.88 9.92
N ILE A 108 -4.31 -0.61 9.30
CA ILE A 108 -3.96 0.73 8.79
C ILE A 108 -5.04 1.21 7.82
N ALA A 109 -5.45 0.37 6.86
CA ALA A 109 -6.46 0.76 5.88
C ALA A 109 -7.80 1.10 6.55
N ARG A 110 -8.25 0.30 7.52
CA ARG A 110 -9.46 0.59 8.30
C ARG A 110 -9.32 1.89 9.09
N ASP A 111 -8.26 2.01 9.87
CA ASP A 111 -8.11 3.06 10.87
C ASP A 111 -7.86 4.41 10.21
N ALA A 112 -7.04 4.45 9.16
CA ALA A 112 -6.81 5.65 8.35
C ALA A 112 -7.99 6.00 7.41
N GLY A 113 -8.99 5.12 7.28
CA GLY A 113 -10.09 5.32 6.33
C GLY A 113 -9.63 5.28 4.87
N ALA A 114 -8.63 4.45 4.59
CA ALA A 114 -8.15 4.24 3.23
C ALA A 114 -9.21 3.52 2.39
N ASP A 115 -9.27 3.86 1.10
CA ASP A 115 -10.20 3.20 0.19
C ASP A 115 -9.61 1.98 -0.50
N VAL A 116 -8.28 1.93 -0.58
CA VAL A 116 -7.53 0.86 -1.25
C VAL A 116 -6.31 0.45 -0.44
N LEU A 117 -6.12 -0.86 -0.31
CA LEU A 117 -4.85 -1.50 -0.01
C LEU A 117 -4.27 -2.05 -1.33
N ILE A 118 -3.15 -1.49 -1.77
CA ILE A 118 -2.40 -1.94 -2.95
C ILE A 118 -1.35 -2.95 -2.48
N THR A 119 -1.43 -4.18 -2.98
CA THR A 119 -0.59 -5.29 -2.51
C THR A 119 -0.36 -6.33 -3.59
N LYS A 120 0.78 -7.01 -3.53
CA LYS A 120 1.05 -8.23 -4.32
C LYS A 120 0.95 -9.51 -3.50
N ASP A 121 0.74 -9.40 -2.19
CA ASP A 121 0.66 -10.55 -1.30
C ASP A 121 -0.63 -11.37 -1.53
N LYS A 122 -0.47 -12.69 -1.59
CA LYS A 122 -1.57 -13.60 -1.90
C LYS A 122 -2.52 -13.80 -0.72
N ALA A 123 -2.05 -13.72 0.52
CA ALA A 123 -2.89 -13.81 1.71
C ALA A 123 -3.82 -12.59 1.81
N LEU A 124 -3.30 -11.38 1.60
CA LEU A 124 -4.09 -10.15 1.55
C LEU A 124 -5.07 -10.16 0.37
N LEU A 125 -4.62 -10.50 -0.85
CA LEU A 125 -5.49 -10.52 -2.03
C LEU A 125 -6.69 -11.48 -1.90
N LYS A 126 -6.53 -12.60 -1.19
CA LYS A 126 -7.65 -13.54 -0.91
C LYS A 126 -8.77 -12.88 -0.10
N LEU A 127 -8.47 -11.86 0.69
CA LEU A 127 -9.45 -11.14 1.51
C LEU A 127 -10.21 -10.06 0.73
N GLY A 128 -9.75 -9.67 -0.47
CA GLY A 128 -10.29 -8.52 -1.21
C GLY A 128 -11.78 -8.64 -1.56
N ARG A 129 -12.29 -9.85 -1.84
CA ARG A 129 -13.74 -10.05 -2.05
C ARG A 129 -14.55 -9.83 -0.78
N ARG A 130 -13.99 -10.21 0.38
CA ARG A 130 -14.66 -10.09 1.67
C ARG A 130 -14.69 -8.66 2.15
N THR A 131 -13.54 -7.95 2.13
CA THR A 131 -13.46 -6.55 2.54
C THR A 131 -14.38 -5.66 1.69
N ALA A 132 -14.43 -5.91 0.38
CA ALA A 132 -15.34 -5.26 -0.54
C ALA A 132 -16.82 -5.48 -0.20
N ARG A 133 -17.21 -6.73 0.07
CA ARG A 133 -18.61 -7.08 0.40
C ARG A 133 -19.05 -6.48 1.73
N GLU A 134 -18.12 -6.35 2.67
CA GLU A 134 -18.35 -5.77 4.01
C GLU A 134 -18.30 -4.23 3.99
N GLY A 135 -18.11 -3.60 2.83
CA GLY A 135 -18.10 -2.14 2.71
C GLY A 135 -16.89 -1.48 3.39
N LEU A 136 -15.79 -2.21 3.54
CA LEU A 136 -14.54 -1.72 4.12
C LEU A 136 -13.73 -0.96 3.06
N PHE A 137 -12.63 -1.54 2.60
CA PHE A 137 -11.77 -1.03 1.54
C PHE A 137 -11.53 -2.11 0.49
N ARG A 138 -11.02 -1.71 -0.67
CA ARG A 138 -10.61 -2.64 -1.72
C ARG A 138 -9.19 -3.14 -1.48
N ILE A 139 -8.94 -4.40 -1.83
CA ILE A 139 -7.58 -4.96 -1.89
C ILE A 139 -7.31 -5.34 -3.33
N MET A 140 -6.23 -4.84 -3.92
CA MET A 140 -5.92 -5.07 -5.32
C MET A 140 -4.43 -4.99 -5.63
N VAL A 141 -4.03 -5.60 -6.74
CA VAL A 141 -2.67 -5.49 -7.29
C VAL A 141 -2.46 -4.12 -7.96
N PRO A 142 -1.20 -3.63 -8.08
CA PRO A 142 -0.91 -2.36 -8.75
C PRO A 142 -1.52 -2.24 -10.16
N GLU A 143 -1.51 -3.31 -10.94
CA GLU A 143 -2.09 -3.35 -12.29
C GLU A 143 -3.59 -3.07 -12.29
N ALA A 144 -4.30 -3.56 -11.27
CA ALA A 144 -5.74 -3.35 -11.14
C ALA A 144 -6.04 -1.91 -10.68
N TRP A 145 -5.21 -1.35 -9.80
CA TRP A 145 -5.32 0.05 -9.40
C TRP A 145 -5.09 1.00 -10.59
N LEU A 146 -4.06 0.76 -11.39
CA LEU A 146 -3.78 1.53 -12.61
C LEU A 146 -4.96 1.52 -13.59
N LYS A 147 -5.59 0.36 -13.79
CA LYS A 147 -6.79 0.24 -14.62
C LYS A 147 -7.97 1.02 -14.04
N ALA A 148 -8.14 1.01 -12.73
CA ALA A 148 -9.21 1.75 -12.05
C ALA A 148 -9.02 3.28 -12.20
N MET A 149 -7.77 3.77 -12.20
CA MET A 149 -7.46 5.19 -12.41
C MET A 149 -7.65 5.67 -13.86
N GLN A 150 -7.57 4.75 -14.83
CA GLN A 150 -7.77 5.04 -16.25
C GLN A 150 -9.23 4.90 -16.70
N ALA A 151 -10.11 4.36 -15.86
CA ALA A 151 -11.53 4.23 -16.19
C ALA A 151 -12.19 5.62 -16.25
N PRO A 152 -13.01 5.91 -17.27
CA PRO A 152 -13.76 7.16 -17.32
C PRO A 152 -14.66 7.28 -16.08
N ARG A 153 -14.61 8.46 -15.44
CA ARG A 153 -15.43 8.79 -14.26
C ARG A 153 -16.91 8.90 -14.61
#